data_AF-A0A1W9N3P9-F1
#
_entry.id   AF-A0A1W9N3P9-F1
#
_cell.length_a   1.000
_cell.length_b   1.000
_cell.length_c   1.000
_cell.angle_alpha   90.00
_cell.angle_beta   90.00
_cell.angle_gamma   90.00
#
_symmetry.space_group_name_H-M   'P 1'
#
loop_
_entity.id
_entity.type
_entity.pdbx_description
1 polymer ?
#
loop_
_entity_poly.entity_id
_entity_poly.type
_entity_poly.pdbx_seq_one_letter_code
_entity_poly.pdbx_strand_id
1 'polypeptide(L)' 'MITGIRQKTVVREGGKIEISSPELPAGAIAEVIVFIEFPEQDTTEYLLSTEANRRHLFQALKDLEHPENYIYVNPDDL' A
#
# COMPACT_ATOMS: atom_id res chain seq x y z
N MET A 1 7.04 25.05 -26.11
CA MET A 1 8.14 24.41 -25.35
C MET A 1 7.51 23.59 -24.27
N ILE A 2 7.79 22.28 -24.20
CA ILE A 2 7.35 21.46 -23.07
C ILE A 2 8.18 21.85 -21.85
N THR A 3 7.51 22.08 -20.72
CA THR A 3 8.16 22.50 -19.47
C THR A 3 8.38 21.33 -18.51
N GLY A 4 7.82 20.15 -18.81
CA GLY A 4 7.99 18.94 -18.01
C GLY A 4 7.15 17.77 -18.55
N ILE A 5 7.55 16.56 -18.19
CA ILE A 5 6.86 15.32 -18.54
C ILE A 5 6.52 14.60 -17.24
N ARG A 6 5.24 14.26 -17.03
CA ARG A 6 4.79 13.40 -15.94
C ARG A 6 4.26 12.09 -16.51
N GLN A 7 4.95 10.98 -16.25
CA GLN A 7 4.61 9.67 -16.78
C GLN A 7 4.44 8.65 -15.64
N LYS A 8 3.35 7.89 -15.66
CA LYS A 8 3.18 6.69 -14.82
C LYS A 8 3.50 5.47 -15.68
N THR A 9 4.40 4.61 -15.20
CA THR A 9 4.82 3.41 -15.93
C THR A 9 5.15 2.29 -14.95
N VAL A 10 5.15 1.06 -15.46
CA VAL A 10 5.62 -0.12 -14.73
C VAL A 10 7.15 -0.18 -14.82
N VAL A 11 7.79 -0.49 -13.70
CA VAL A 11 9.23 -0.76 -13.64
C VAL A 11 9.50 -2.10 -14.32
N ARG A 12 10.35 -2.10 -15.35
CA ARG A 12 10.72 -3.34 -16.08
C ARG A 12 11.78 -4.14 -15.31
N GLU A 13 12.06 -5.35 -15.79
CA GLU A 13 13.14 -6.20 -15.25
C GLU A 13 14.44 -5.43 -15.05
N GLY A 14 15.11 -5.68 -13.92
CA GLY A 14 16.33 -4.98 -13.54
C GLY A 14 16.13 -3.54 -13.06
N GLY A 15 14.90 -3.12 -12.75
CA GLY A 15 14.64 -1.77 -12.21
C GLY A 15 14.58 -0.69 -13.29
N LYS A 16 14.38 -1.06 -14.56
CA LYS A 16 14.50 -0.14 -15.69
C LYS A 16 13.23 0.69 -15.91
N ILE A 17 13.41 2.01 -16.03
CA ILE A 17 12.38 2.97 -16.46
C ILE A 17 12.90 3.69 -17.71
N GLU A 18 12.08 3.77 -18.76
CA GLU A 18 12.43 4.44 -20.03
C GLU A 18 11.50 5.62 -20.29
N ILE A 19 12.09 6.79 -20.56
CA ILE A 19 11.37 7.99 -21.02
C ILE A 19 11.83 8.28 -22.44
N SER A 20 10.93 8.18 -23.41
CA SER A 20 11.18 8.51 -24.82
C SER A 20 10.11 9.47 -25.29
N SER A 21 10.52 10.71 -25.59
CA SER A 21 9.63 11.75 -26.10
C SER A 21 10.34 12.54 -27.19
N PRO A 22 9.76 12.66 -28.41
CA PRO A 22 10.30 13.51 -29.47
C PRO A 22 10.41 15.00 -29.09
N GLU A 23 9.74 15.41 -28.02
CA GLU A 23 9.72 16.80 -27.55
C GLU A 23 10.90 17.14 -26.63
N LEU A 24 11.74 16.16 -26.25
CA LEU A 24 12.97 16.38 -25.50
C LEU A 24 14.11 16.72 -26.47
N PRO A 25 14.59 17.98 -26.50
CA PRO A 25 15.64 18.37 -27.43
C PRO A 25 17.00 17.79 -26.99
N ALA A 26 17.78 17.34 -27.96
CA ALA A 26 19.12 16.83 -27.71
C ALA A 26 20.02 17.91 -27.05
N GLY A 27 20.75 17.52 -26.01
CA GLY A 27 21.66 18.40 -25.28
C GLY A 27 21.00 19.26 -24.19
N ALA A 28 19.67 19.16 -23.98
CA ALA A 28 19.03 19.83 -22.86
C ALA A 28 19.34 19.14 -21.52
N ILE A 29 19.43 19.95 -20.46
CA ILE A 29 19.53 19.48 -19.08
C ILE A 29 18.11 19.13 -18.60
N ALA A 30 17.96 17.93 -18.05
CA ALA A 30 16.70 17.45 -17.48
C ALA A 30 16.93 16.89 -16.07
N GLU A 31 15.99 17.14 -15.17
CA GLU A 31 15.93 16.53 -13.84
C GLU A 31 14.90 15.39 -13.85
N VAL A 32 15.23 14.27 -13.20
CA VAL A 32 14.36 13.10 -13.13
C VAL A 32 13.99 12.83 -11.68
N ILE A 33 12.70 12.86 -11.37
CA ILE A 33 12.14 12.52 -10.06
C ILE A 33 11.30 11.25 -10.21
N VAL A 34 11.59 10.23 -9.39
CA VAL A 34 10.92 8.92 -9.43
C VAL A 34 10.11 8.73 -8.15
N PHE A 35 8.80 8.48 -8.31
CA PHE A 35 7.92 8.05 -7.23
C PHE A 35 7.54 6.58 -7.45
N ILE A 36 7.77 5.75 -6.43
CA ILE A 36 7.37 4.33 -6.44
C ILE A 36 6.10 4.21 -5.60
N GLU A 37 5.00 3.80 -6.23
CA GLU A 37 3.82 3.35 -5.52
C GLU A 37 4.06 1.89 -5.11
N PHE A 38 4.23 1.65 -3.81
CA PHE A 38 4.12 0.30 -3.28
C PHE A 38 2.64 -0.05 -3.18
N PRO A 39 2.23 -1.28 -3.51
CA PRO A 39 0.89 -1.72 -3.12
C PRO A 39 0.76 -1.48 -1.62
N GLU A 40 -0.36 -0.88 -1.20
CA GLU A 40 -0.71 -0.88 0.22
C GLU A 40 -0.63 -2.34 0.68
N GLN A 41 0.13 -2.57 1.75
CA GLN A 41 0.21 -3.90 2.35
C GLN A 41 -1.22 -4.33 2.64
N ASP A 42 -1.63 -5.51 2.15
CA ASP A 42 -2.96 -6.05 2.42
C ASP A 42 -3.14 -6.01 3.94
N THR A 43 -4.14 -5.26 4.42
CA THR A 43 -4.37 -5.04 5.84
C THR A 43 -4.54 -6.35 6.60
N THR A 44 -5.03 -7.39 5.92
CA THR A 44 -5.17 -8.75 6.45
C THR A 44 -3.82 -9.43 6.60
N GLU A 45 -2.92 -9.26 5.62
CA GLU A 45 -1.56 -9.79 5.66
C GLU A 45 -0.76 -9.17 6.80
N TYR A 46 -0.89 -7.85 7.01
CA TYR A 46 -0.29 -7.15 8.15
C TYR A 46 -0.84 -7.66 9.48
N LEU A 47 -2.17 -7.69 9.66
CA LEU A 47 -2.80 -8.12 10.91
C LEU A 47 -2.42 -9.57 11.26
N LEU A 48 -2.30 -10.45 10.27
CA LEU A 48 -1.93 -11.86 10.47
C LEU A 48 -0.42 -12.13 10.43
N SER A 49 0.42 -11.10 10.29
CA SER A 49 1.88 -11.26 10.16
C SER A 49 2.52 -11.90 11.40
N THR A 50 2.00 -11.62 12.61
CA THR A 50 2.54 -12.13 13.88
C THR A 50 1.74 -13.32 14.42
N GLU A 51 2.41 -14.23 15.13
CA GLU A 51 1.73 -15.35 15.79
C GLU A 51 0.75 -14.89 16.88
N ALA A 52 1.11 -13.84 17.62
CA ALA A 52 0.25 -13.26 18.64
C ALA A 52 -1.07 -12.77 18.04
N ASN A 53 -1.03 -11.98 16.96
CA ASN A 53 -2.24 -11.46 16.33
C ASN A 53 -3.11 -12.57 15.73
N ARG A 54 -2.49 -13.61 15.12
CA ARG A 54 -3.24 -14.78 14.64
C ARG A 54 -4.00 -15.44 15.79
N ARG A 55 -3.33 -15.69 16.93
CA ARG A 55 -3.97 -16.28 18.12
C ARG A 55 -5.12 -15.41 18.63
N HIS A 56 -4.94 -14.09 18.69
CA HIS A 56 -5.99 -13.17 19.12
C HIS A 56 -7.22 -13.21 18.20
N LEU A 57 -7.03 -13.17 16.88
CA LEU A 57 -8.15 -13.25 15.94
C LEU A 57 -8.90 -14.58 16.06
N PHE A 58 -8.19 -15.70 16.08
CA PHE A 58 -8.83 -17.01 16.20
C PHE A 58 -9.56 -17.18 17.53
N GLN A 59 -9.04 -16.59 18.61
CA GLN A 59 -9.75 -16.60 19.89
C GLN A 59 -11.03 -15.76 19.80
N ALA A 60 -10.96 -14.55 19.26
CA ALA A 60 -12.13 -13.68 19.09
C ALA A 60 -13.23 -14.33 18.22
N LEU A 61 -12.84 -15.06 17.16
CA LEU A 61 -13.79 -15.81 16.33
C LEU A 61 -14.47 -16.95 17.11
N LYS A 62 -13.73 -17.67 17.96
CA LYS A 62 -14.32 -18.69 18.84
C LYS A 62 -15.26 -18.05 19.84
N ASP A 63 -14.85 -16.96 20.48
CA ASP A 63 -15.65 -16.25 21.48
C ASP A 63 -16.95 -15.71 20.86
N LEU A 64 -16.94 -15.37 19.56
CA LEU A 64 -18.15 -14.97 18.82
C LEU A 64 -19.19 -16.10 18.73
N GLU A 65 -18.79 -17.37 18.75
CA GLU A 65 -19.73 -18.50 18.76
C GLU A 65 -20.43 -18.68 20.13
N HIS A 66 -20.00 -17.91 21.15
CA HIS A 66 -20.42 -17.99 22.53
C HIS A 66 -21.06 -16.68 23.02
N PRO A 67 -22.36 -16.43 22.75
CA PRO A 67 -23.07 -15.21 23.14
C PRO A 67 -22.99 -14.87 24.63
N GLU A 68 -22.78 -15.87 25.49
CA GLU A 68 -22.56 -15.71 26.93
C GLU A 68 -21.33 -14.86 27.28
N ASN A 69 -20.36 -14.75 26.37
CA ASN A 69 -19.13 -13.98 26.55
C ASN A 69 -19.24 -12.53 26.05
N TYR A 70 -20.39 -12.12 25.50
CA TYR A 70 -20.53 -10.82 24.88
C TYR A 70 -20.59 -9.70 25.91
N ILE A 71 -19.77 -8.68 25.70
CA ILE A 71 -19.83 -7.43 26.47
C ILE A 71 -20.44 -6.38 25.56
N TYR A 72 -21.60 -5.87 25.94
CA TYR A 72 -22.25 -4.77 25.24
C TYR A 72 -21.70 -3.46 25.79
N VAL A 73 -21.12 -2.66 24.91
CA VAL A 73 -20.58 -1.34 25.23
C VAL A 73 -21.39 -0.31 24.48
N ASN A 74 -21.96 0.64 25.20
CA ASN A 74 -22.57 1.81 24.59
C ASN A 74 -21.47 2.83 24.26
N PRO A 75 -21.34 3.28 23.00
CA PRO A 75 -20.31 4.25 22.62
C PRO A 75 -20.38 5.56 23.39
N ASP A 76 -21.58 5.93 23.87
CA ASP A 76 -21.80 7.17 24.63
C ASP A 76 -21.27 7.10 26.08
N ASP A 77 -20.88 5.91 26.56
CA ASP A 77 -20.36 5.67 27.91
C ASP A 77 -18.81 5.56 27.95
N LEU A 78 -18.13 5.85 26.83
CA LEU A 78 -16.66 5.81 26.65
C LEU A 78 -16.04 7.21 26.57
#